data_AF-A0AAW4P8A2-F1
#
_entry.id   AF-A0AAW4P8A2-F1
#
_cell.length_a   1.000
_cell.length_b   1.000
_cell.length_c   1.000
_cell.angle_alpha   90.00
_cell.angle_beta   90.00
_cell.angle_gamma   90.00
#
_symmetry.space_group_name_H-M   'P 1'
#
loop_
_entity.id
_entity.type
_entity.pdbx_description
1 polymer ?
#
loop_
_entity_poly.entity_id
_entity_poly.type
_entity_poly.pdbx_seq_one_letter_code
_entity_poly.pdbx_strand_id
1 'polypeptide(L)'
;MSSLESPDESGDEAAEDSEEASDETSAGSIPTVTVPAGDELDVSLPDDATAAEAAAISAAIGAHLSDRQRAAAAAAATRESADYANEWTLAGRLERFGKRRRPARVERGDEWKAAARARY
;
A
#
# COMPACT_ATOMS: atom_id res chain seq x y z
N MET A 1 36.36 -54.95 -12.53
CA MET A 1 35.49 -53.99 -11.84
C MET A 1 36.37 -53.13 -10.95
N SER A 2 36.16 -51.81 -11.08
CA SER A 2 36.90 -50.66 -10.56
C SER A 2 37.25 -50.74 -9.06
N SER A 3 38.49 -50.38 -8.72
CA SER A 3 38.94 -49.10 -8.12
C SER A 3 38.91 -49.12 -6.60
N LEU A 4 40.05 -48.78 -6.00
CA LEU A 4 40.20 -47.91 -4.83
C LEU A 4 41.71 -47.67 -4.66
N GLU A 5 42.20 -46.63 -5.33
CA GLU A 5 43.46 -45.99 -5.00
C GLU A 5 43.09 -44.84 -4.05
N SER A 6 43.54 -44.94 -2.80
CA SER A 6 43.51 -43.85 -1.84
C SER A 6 44.93 -43.29 -1.74
N PRO A 7 45.11 -41.98 -1.85
CA PRO A 7 46.24 -41.32 -1.24
C PRO A 7 45.82 -40.59 0.04
N ASP A 8 46.58 -40.89 1.09
CA ASP A 8 46.60 -40.29 2.42
C ASP A 8 47.43 -39.00 2.41
N GLU A 9 46.82 -37.92 2.90
CA GLU A 9 47.34 -36.91 3.83
C GLU A 9 48.74 -36.26 3.63
N SER A 10 48.73 -34.94 3.37
CA SER A 10 49.63 -33.90 3.90
C SER A 10 49.19 -32.58 3.26
N GLY A 11 48.63 -31.57 3.94
CA GLY A 11 49.08 -31.01 5.21
C GLY A 11 50.07 -29.89 4.90
N ASP A 12 49.60 -28.69 4.57
CA ASP A 12 50.40 -27.46 4.64
C ASP A 12 49.48 -26.22 4.59
N GLU A 13 49.37 -25.58 5.75
CA GLU A 13 49.37 -24.13 5.99
C GLU A 13 48.28 -23.21 5.40
N ALA A 14 47.37 -22.86 6.30
CA ALA A 14 46.99 -21.48 6.65
C ALA A 14 47.42 -20.36 5.67
N ALA A 15 46.44 -19.86 4.93
CA ALA A 15 46.36 -18.44 4.64
C ALA A 15 44.99 -17.97 5.14
N GLU A 16 44.96 -17.54 6.40
CA GLU A 16 43.94 -16.62 6.89
C GLU A 16 44.08 -15.33 6.09
N ASP A 17 43.37 -15.22 4.97
CA ASP A 17 43.14 -13.92 4.36
C ASP A 17 41.98 -13.28 5.13
N SER A 18 42.38 -12.65 6.25
CA SER A 18 41.57 -11.64 6.90
C SER A 18 41.39 -10.49 5.92
N GLU A 19 40.31 -10.53 5.15
CA GLU A 19 39.73 -9.32 4.56
C GLU A 19 39.05 -8.54 5.69
N GLU A 20 39.88 -7.96 6.56
CA GLU A 20 39.50 -6.83 7.38
C GLU A 20 39.42 -5.59 6.49
N ALA A 21 38.42 -4.77 6.80
CA ALA A 21 38.20 -3.42 6.30
C ALA A 21 37.48 -3.29 4.95
N SER A 22 36.15 -3.20 5.04
CA SER A 22 35.57 -1.87 5.21
C SER A 22 34.13 -1.98 5.70
N ASP A 23 33.96 -2.03 7.02
CA ASP A 23 32.74 -1.49 7.64
C ASP A 23 32.82 0.03 7.49
N GLU A 24 32.62 0.53 6.26
CA GLU A 24 32.20 1.92 6.09
C GLU A 24 30.79 1.98 6.67
N THR A 25 30.73 2.22 7.98
CA THR A 25 29.60 2.90 8.60
C THR A 25 29.41 4.21 7.84
N SER A 26 28.61 4.15 6.77
CA SER A 26 28.06 5.30 6.10
C SER A 26 27.06 5.95 7.06
N ALA A 27 27.60 6.59 8.09
CA ALA A 27 26.88 7.43 9.01
C ALA A 27 26.32 8.61 8.21
N GLY A 28 25.11 8.44 7.70
CA GLY A 28 24.34 9.51 7.06
C GLY A 28 23.59 9.14 5.78
N SER A 29 23.68 7.91 5.27
CA SER A 29 22.85 7.49 4.14
C SER A 29 21.58 6.80 4.63
N ILE A 30 20.52 7.59 4.82
CA ILE A 30 19.16 7.06 5.01
C ILE A 30 18.82 6.10 3.86
N PRO A 31 18.43 4.85 4.13
CA PRO A 31 18.09 3.88 3.09
C PRO A 31 16.86 4.36 2.33
N THR A 32 17.08 4.87 1.13
CA THR A 32 16.00 5.35 0.26
C THR A 32 15.31 4.15 -0.38
N VAL A 33 14.03 3.96 -0.11
CA VAL A 33 13.22 2.89 -0.69
C VAL A 33 12.50 3.41 -1.93
N THR A 34 12.93 2.97 -3.12
CA THR A 34 12.26 3.30 -4.38
C THR A 34 10.99 2.46 -4.55
N VAL A 35 9.82 3.12 -4.54
CA VAL A 35 8.53 2.48 -4.79
C VAL A 35 8.25 2.42 -6.30
N PRO A 36 7.62 1.35 -6.83
CA PRO A 36 7.36 1.19 -8.27
C PRO A 36 6.48 2.28 -8.92
N ALA A 37 5.95 3.24 -8.14
CA ALA A 37 5.18 4.38 -8.63
C ALA A 37 6.04 5.62 -8.95
N GLY A 38 7.36 5.56 -8.75
CA GLY A 38 8.27 6.67 -9.07
C GLY A 38 8.33 7.80 -8.03
N ASP A 39 7.52 7.73 -6.98
CA ASP A 39 7.65 8.60 -5.80
C ASP A 39 8.81 8.11 -4.92
N GLU A 40 9.70 9.04 -4.58
CA GLU A 40 10.78 8.83 -3.63
C GLU A 40 10.24 9.02 -2.21
N LEU A 41 10.29 7.95 -1.41
CA LEU A 41 9.85 7.98 -0.02
C LEU A 41 11.08 7.96 0.88
N ASP A 42 11.20 8.99 1.70
CA ASP A 42 12.18 9.02 2.78
C ASP A 42 11.67 8.14 3.93
N VAL A 43 12.33 7.01 4.15
CA VAL A 43 11.97 6.03 5.18
C VAL A 43 13.21 5.75 6.01
N SER A 44 13.19 6.15 7.28
CA SER A 44 14.24 5.78 8.22
C SER A 44 14.02 4.33 8.66
N LEU A 45 15.03 3.49 8.45
CA LEU A 45 15.09 2.16 9.07
C LEU A 45 15.76 2.27 10.46
N PRO A 46 15.48 1.32 11.38
CA PRO A 46 16.22 1.21 12.63
C PRO A 46 17.70 0.95 12.38
N ASP A 47 18.56 1.55 13.21
CA ASP A 47 20.02 1.41 13.09
C ASP A 47 20.50 -0.03 13.32
N ASP A 48 19.72 -0.83 14.05
CA ASP A 48 19.99 -2.23 14.40
C ASP A 48 19.26 -3.24 13.50
N ALA A 49 18.55 -2.78 12.46
CA ALA A 49 17.81 -3.67 11.57
C ALA A 49 18.76 -4.53 10.72
N THR A 50 18.58 -5.84 10.79
CA THR A 50 19.29 -6.76 9.90
C THR A 50 18.80 -6.60 8.46
N ALA A 51 19.59 -7.06 7.48
CA ALA A 51 19.19 -7.01 6.07
C ALA A 51 17.86 -7.73 5.79
N ALA A 52 17.59 -8.83 6.51
CA ALA A 52 16.33 -9.57 6.40
C ALA A 52 15.14 -8.76 6.95
N GLU A 53 15.32 -8.05 8.06
CA GLU A 53 14.29 -7.18 8.65
C GLU A 53 14.04 -5.94 7.79
N ALA A 54 15.10 -5.31 7.28
CA ALA A 54 15.00 -4.21 6.32
C ALA A 54 14.21 -4.63 5.07
N ALA A 55 14.47 -5.83 4.54
CA ALA A 55 13.73 -6.42 3.42
C ALA A 55 12.25 -6.67 3.78
N ALA A 56 11.98 -7.15 4.99
CA ALA A 56 10.61 -7.38 5.46
C ALA A 56 9.81 -6.06 5.59
N ILE A 57 10.44 -5.02 6.14
CA ILE A 57 9.82 -3.68 6.30
C ILE A 57 9.53 -3.07 4.92
N SER A 58 10.52 -3.05 4.03
CA SER A 58 10.34 -2.52 2.66
C SER A 58 9.26 -3.29 1.88
N ALA A 59 9.22 -4.61 2.00
CA ALA A 59 8.17 -5.43 1.40
C ALA A 59 6.77 -5.11 1.96
N ALA A 60 6.64 -4.92 3.28
CA ALA A 60 5.38 -4.56 3.92
C ALA A 60 4.87 -3.19 3.46
N ILE A 61 5.77 -2.21 3.36
CA ILE A 61 5.44 -0.86 2.84
C ILE A 61 4.99 -0.95 1.38
N GLY A 62 5.75 -1.63 0.52
CA GLY A 62 5.40 -1.81 -0.89
C GLY A 62 4.06 -2.52 -1.08
N ALA A 63 3.79 -3.57 -0.30
CA ALA A 63 2.51 -4.27 -0.32
C ALA A 63 1.36 -3.34 0.06
N HIS A 64 1.48 -2.59 1.16
CA HIS A 64 0.46 -1.65 1.61
C HIS A 64 0.16 -0.55 0.58
N LEU A 65 1.19 0.04 -0.03
CA LEU A 65 1.01 1.06 -1.07
C LEU A 65 0.31 0.49 -2.31
N SER A 66 0.72 -0.71 -2.75
CA SER A 66 0.07 -1.38 -3.88
C SER A 66 -1.40 -1.73 -3.59
N ASP A 67 -1.73 -2.11 -2.36
CA ASP A 67 -3.11 -2.37 -1.93
C ASP A 67 -3.95 -1.09 -1.95
N ARG A 68 -3.42 0.02 -1.41
CA ARG A 68 -4.09 1.33 -1.48
C ARG A 68 -4.33 1.79 -2.92
N GLN A 69 -3.36 1.60 -3.81
CA GLN A 69 -3.52 1.92 -5.24
C GLN A 69 -4.63 1.07 -5.88
N ARG A 70 -4.70 -0.23 -5.60
CA ARG A 70 -5.77 -1.10 -6.10
C ARG A 70 -7.14 -0.68 -5.56
N ALA A 71 -7.25 -0.37 -4.27
CA ALA A 71 -8.48 0.11 -3.67
C ALA A 71 -8.94 1.46 -4.28
N ALA A 72 -8.00 2.38 -4.51
CA ALA A 72 -8.28 3.65 -5.17
C ALA A 72 -8.75 3.45 -6.62
N ALA A 73 -8.10 2.56 -7.37
CA ALA A 73 -8.51 2.21 -8.74
C ALA A 73 -9.91 1.59 -8.77
N ALA A 74 -10.22 0.67 -7.85
CA ALA A 74 -11.55 0.07 -7.74
C ALA A 74 -12.63 1.10 -7.37
N ALA A 75 -12.31 2.04 -6.46
CA ALA A 75 -13.21 3.14 -6.11
C ALA A 75 -13.44 4.09 -7.30
N ALA A 76 -12.40 4.40 -8.08
CA ALA A 76 -12.52 5.22 -9.28
C ALA A 76 -13.40 4.54 -10.35
N ALA A 77 -13.24 3.22 -10.56
CA ALA A 77 -14.10 2.45 -11.46
C ALA A 77 -15.57 2.43 -10.99
N THR A 78 -15.83 2.45 -9.68
CA THR A 78 -17.20 2.50 -9.13
C THR A 78 -17.85 3.88 -9.29
N ARG A 79 -17.05 4.96 -9.26
CA ARG A 79 -17.52 6.35 -9.41
C ARG A 79 -18.01 6.70 -10.82
N GLU A 80 -17.77 5.86 -11.83
CA GLU A 80 -18.26 6.11 -13.20
C GLU A 80 -19.80 6.02 -13.29
N SER A 81 -20.45 5.35 -12.33
CA SER A 81 -21.90 5.42 -12.15
C SER A 81 -22.26 6.52 -11.16
N ALA A 82 -23.11 7.47 -11.56
CA ALA A 82 -23.64 8.49 -10.65
C ALA A 82 -24.30 7.81 -9.44
N ASP A 83 -23.71 7.99 -8.25
CA ASP A 83 -24.23 7.44 -7.00
C ASP A 83 -25.47 8.25 -6.61
N TYR A 84 -26.64 7.69 -6.89
CA TYR A 84 -27.90 8.29 -6.55
C TYR A 84 -28.33 7.85 -5.15
N ALA A 85 -28.73 8.83 -4.35
CA ALA A 85 -29.38 8.60 -3.08
C ALA A 85 -30.69 7.84 -3.26
N ASN A 86 -31.04 7.03 -2.27
CA ASN A 86 -32.32 6.34 -2.24
C ASN A 86 -33.46 7.37 -2.12
N GLU A 87 -34.47 7.27 -3.00
CA GLU A 87 -35.62 8.17 -3.06
C GLU A 87 -36.40 8.26 -1.73
N TRP A 88 -36.25 7.27 -0.85
CA TRP A 88 -36.96 7.17 0.42
C TRP A 88 -36.26 7.85 1.60
N THR A 89 -34.99 8.25 1.45
CA THR A 89 -34.15 8.82 2.53
C THR A 89 -34.81 10.01 3.25
N LEU A 90 -35.61 10.81 2.52
CA LEU A 90 -36.33 11.98 3.06
C LEU A 90 -37.86 11.88 2.93
N ALA A 91 -38.41 10.67 2.74
CA ALA A 91 -39.85 10.47 2.51
C ALA A 91 -40.71 11.07 3.64
N GLY A 92 -40.40 10.76 4.90
CA GLY A 92 -41.17 11.28 6.04
C GLY A 92 -41.12 12.82 6.18
N ARG A 93 -40.07 13.47 5.66
CA ARG A 93 -39.98 14.93 5.63
C ARG A 93 -40.81 15.52 4.48
N LEU A 94 -40.79 14.91 3.30
CA LEU A 94 -41.62 15.33 2.17
C LEU A 94 -43.12 15.17 2.48
N GLU A 95 -43.48 14.12 3.21
CA GLU A 95 -44.85 13.87 3.70
C GLU A 95 -45.35 14.99 4.62
N ARG A 96 -44.50 15.54 5.50
CA ARG A 96 -44.86 16.70 6.34
C ARG A 96 -45.25 17.94 5.53
N PHE A 97 -44.77 18.06 4.29
CA PHE A 97 -45.13 19.16 3.38
C PHE A 97 -46.21 18.76 2.36
N GLY A 98 -46.86 17.60 2.54
CA GLY A 98 -47.92 17.12 1.65
C GLY A 98 -47.45 16.68 0.26
N LYS A 99 -46.14 16.53 0.05
CA LYS A 99 -45.59 16.19 -1.28
C LYS A 99 -45.58 14.68 -1.46
N ARG A 100 -46.36 14.21 -2.45
CA ARG A 100 -46.44 12.78 -2.83
C ARG A 100 -45.36 12.35 -3.83
N ARG A 101 -44.85 13.28 -4.64
CA ARG A 101 -43.84 13.00 -5.67
C ARG A 101 -42.44 13.13 -5.08
N ARG A 102 -41.65 12.06 -5.19
CA ARG A 102 -40.27 12.02 -4.73
C ARG A 102 -39.32 12.46 -5.85
N PRO A 103 -38.25 13.22 -5.53
CA PRO A 103 -37.19 13.48 -6.48
C PRO A 103 -36.48 12.16 -6.83
N ALA A 104 -36.37 11.85 -8.12
CA ALA A 104 -35.61 10.72 -8.63
C ALA A 104 -34.21 11.18 -9.06
N ARG A 105 -33.23 10.26 -9.07
CA ARG A 105 -31.85 10.53 -9.49
C ARG A 105 -31.24 11.73 -8.74
N VAL A 106 -31.41 11.75 -7.42
CA VAL A 106 -30.73 12.75 -6.58
C VAL A 106 -29.34 12.23 -6.28
N GLU A 107 -28.30 12.99 -6.60
CA GLU A 107 -26.93 12.64 -6.23
C GLU A 107 -26.80 12.49 -4.72
N ARG A 108 -26.01 11.50 -4.29
CA ARG A 108 -25.72 11.28 -2.87
C ARG A 108 -25.06 12.52 -2.25
N GLY A 109 -25.62 12.99 -1.15
CA GLY A 109 -25.26 14.26 -0.49
C GLY A 109 -26.13 15.46 -0.87
N ASP A 110 -26.89 15.38 -1.97
CA ASP A 110 -27.77 16.44 -2.47
C ASP A 110 -29.25 16.22 -2.09
N GLU A 111 -29.54 15.25 -1.21
CA GLU A 111 -30.89 14.88 -0.79
C GLU A 111 -31.64 16.08 -0.19
N TRP A 112 -30.95 16.85 0.64
CA TRP A 112 -31.50 18.02 1.32
C TRP A 112 -31.83 19.16 0.34
N LYS A 113 -30.99 19.37 -0.68
CA LYS A 113 -31.25 20.36 -1.74
C LYS A 113 -32.44 19.94 -2.59
N ALA A 114 -32.53 18.66 -2.97
CA ALA A 114 -33.65 18.13 -3.72
C ALA A 114 -34.97 18.24 -2.94
N ALA A 115 -34.96 17.92 -1.64
CA ALA A 115 -36.12 18.09 -0.77
C ALA A 115 -36.52 19.56 -0.59
N ALA A 116 -35.55 20.48 -0.48
CA ALA A 116 -35.83 21.91 -0.40
C ALA A 116 -36.47 22.47 -1.67
N ARG A 117 -36.03 22.03 -2.87
CA ARG A 117 -36.66 22.43 -4.14
C ARG A 117 -38.08 21.88 -4.28
N ALA A 118 -38.30 20.63 -3.84
CA ALA A 118 -39.62 20.01 -3.85
C ALA A 118 -40.64 20.71 -2.93
N ARG A 119 -40.19 21.56 -2.01
CA ARG A 119 -41.06 22.38 -1.16
C ARG A 119 -41.88 23.38 -1.98
N TYR A 120 -41.33 23.91 -3.07
CA TYR A 120 -42.00 24.86 -3.96
C TYR A 120 -42.85 24.16 -5.04
#